data_AF-A0A5B7CCR5-F1
#
_entry.id   AF-A0A5B7CCR5-F1
#
_cell.length_a   1.000
_cell.length_b   1.000
_cell.length_c   1.000
_cell.angle_alpha   90.00
_cell.angle_beta   90.00
_cell.angle_gamma   90.00
#
_symmetry.space_group_name_H-M   'P 1'
#
loop_
_entity.id
_entity.type
_entity.pdbx_description
1 polymer ?
#
loop_
_entity_poly.entity_id
_entity_poly.type
_entity_poly.pdbx_seq_one_letter_code
_entity_poly.pdbx_strand_id
1 'polypeptide(L)'
;MIALQSQPTPEGSEPLSDEEFCKRVMGTRPGYIWGLGYGAVAPPSSSSTNNQHINELTRENQELRSEIQQIRQQLDVQVAQVEAQVVEKTQAMEARLMEVMMQRMVQQNRGTPW
;
A
#
# COMPACT_ATOMS: atom_id res chain seq x y z
N MET A 1 -31.99 -36.19 -15.61
CA MET A 1 -33.42 -36.54 -15.53
C MET A 1 -33.77 -36.57 -14.04
N ILE A 2 -34.55 -35.61 -13.54
CA ILE A 2 -34.97 -35.60 -12.12
C ILE A 2 -36.04 -36.68 -11.98
N ALA A 3 -35.81 -37.67 -11.11
CA ALA A 3 -36.82 -38.69 -10.82
C ALA A 3 -37.90 -38.04 -9.93
N LEU A 4 -39.10 -37.82 -10.48
CA LEU A 4 -40.24 -37.45 -9.64
C LEU A 4 -40.58 -38.62 -8.72
N GLN A 5 -40.80 -38.32 -7.44
CA GLN A 5 -41.40 -39.29 -6.52
C GLN A 5 -42.72 -39.76 -7.13
N SER A 6 -42.82 -41.07 -7.33
CA SER A 6 -43.95 -41.73 -7.98
C SER A 6 -45.09 -42.05 -7.01
N GLN A 7 -44.87 -41.85 -5.71
CA GLN A 7 -45.87 -42.05 -4.67
C GLN A 7 -46.17 -40.72 -3.96
N PRO A 8 -47.46 -40.38 -3.78
CA PRO A 8 -47.86 -39.22 -2.99
C PRO A 8 -47.54 -39.46 -1.51
N THR A 9 -47.13 -38.39 -0.81
CA THR A 9 -46.97 -38.44 0.65
C THR A 9 -48.33 -38.68 1.29
N PRO A 10 -48.48 -39.67 2.20
CA PRO A 10 -49.76 -39.94 2.86
C PRO A 10 -50.28 -38.70 3.61
N GLU A 11 -51.57 -38.39 3.47
CA GLU A 11 -52.18 -37.29 4.21
C GLU A 11 -52.11 -37.55 5.73
N GLY A 12 -51.65 -36.55 6.48
CA GLY A 12 -51.47 -36.64 7.93
C GLY A 12 -50.08 -37.10 8.39
N SER A 13 -49.12 -37.27 7.48
CA SER A 13 -47.72 -37.46 7.85
C SER A 13 -47.11 -36.18 8.42
N GLU A 14 -46.22 -36.33 9.41
CA GLU A 14 -45.48 -35.21 9.97
C GLU A 14 -44.56 -34.63 8.89
N PRO A 15 -44.57 -33.30 8.67
CA PRO A 15 -43.73 -32.68 7.66
C PRO A 15 -42.26 -32.94 7.98
N LEU A 16 -41.44 -33.16 6.95
CA LEU A 16 -40.00 -33.23 7.13
C LEU A 16 -39.49 -31.92 7.72
N SER A 17 -38.49 -32.01 8.59
CA SER A 17 -37.72 -30.84 9.01
C SER A 17 -37.10 -30.16 7.78
N ASP A 18 -36.99 -28.83 7.82
CA ASP A 18 -36.37 -28.04 6.76
C ASP A 18 -34.99 -28.59 6.37
N GLU A 19 -34.19 -29.03 7.34
CA GLU A 19 -32.86 -29.58 7.09
C GLU A 19 -32.91 -30.93 6.35
N GLU A 20 -33.85 -31.80 6.72
CA GLU A 20 -34.04 -33.10 6.08
C GLU A 20 -34.62 -32.95 4.67
N PHE A 21 -35.55 -32.01 4.50
CA PHE A 21 -36.08 -31.62 3.19
C PHE A 21 -34.97 -31.11 2.28
N CYS A 22 -34.14 -30.17 2.77
CA CYS A 22 -33.01 -29.62 2.03
C CYS A 22 -32.05 -30.73 1.57
N LYS A 23 -31.69 -31.65 2.47
CA LYS A 23 -30.79 -32.76 2.16
C LYS A 23 -31.38 -33.73 1.13
N ARG A 24 -32.69 -34.01 1.21
CA ARG A 24 -33.37 -34.94 0.31
C ARG A 24 -33.62 -34.34 -1.09
N VAL A 25 -34.02 -33.07 -1.16
CA VAL A 25 -34.42 -32.40 -2.42
C VAL A 25 -33.25 -31.71 -3.11
N MET A 26 -32.40 -31.00 -2.36
CA MET A 26 -31.30 -30.21 -2.92
C MET A 26 -29.96 -30.96 -2.88
N GLY A 27 -29.86 -32.02 -2.08
CA GLY A 27 -28.63 -32.79 -1.87
C GLY A 27 -27.64 -32.09 -0.92
N THR A 28 -26.58 -32.78 -0.52
CA THR A 28 -25.50 -32.27 0.35
C THR A 28 -24.44 -31.47 -0.42
N ARG A 29 -24.82 -30.65 -1.42
CA ARG A 29 -23.85 -29.81 -2.12
C ARG A 29 -23.60 -28.54 -1.31
N PRO A 30 -22.39 -28.35 -0.73
CA PRO A 30 -22.05 -27.11 -0.03
C PRO A 30 -22.12 -25.92 -0.99
N GLY A 31 -22.57 -24.77 -0.50
CA GLY A 31 -22.65 -23.53 -1.28
C GLY A 31 -24.00 -23.16 -1.86
N TYR A 32 -25.06 -23.93 -1.58
CA TYR A 32 -26.42 -23.50 -1.89
C TYR A 32 -26.92 -22.53 -0.83
N ILE A 33 -27.33 -21.34 -1.27
CA ILE A 33 -27.99 -20.33 -0.43
C ILE A 33 -29.42 -20.16 -0.94
N TRP A 34 -30.39 -20.33 -0.05
CA TRP A 34 -31.81 -20.24 -0.39
C TRP A 34 -32.13 -18.89 -1.06
N GLY A 35 -32.76 -18.92 -2.24
CA GLY A 35 -33.10 -17.72 -3.01
C GLY A 35 -31.94 -17.13 -3.85
N LEU A 36 -30.70 -17.59 -3.68
CA LEU A 36 -29.52 -17.11 -4.42
C LEU A 36 -28.85 -18.19 -5.28
N GLY A 37 -29.21 -19.47 -5.09
CA GLY A 37 -28.65 -20.59 -5.84
C GLY A 37 -27.29 -21.04 -5.31
N TYR A 38 -26.52 -21.73 -6.15
CA TYR A 38 -25.17 -22.17 -5.83
C TYR A 38 -24.17 -21.03 -6.11
N GLY A 39 -23.62 -20.43 -5.06
CA GLY A 39 -22.54 -19.45 -5.17
C GLY A 39 -21.18 -20.13 -5.31
N ALA A 40 -20.17 -19.40 -5.80
CA ALA A 40 -18.78 -19.83 -5.68
C ALA A 40 -18.43 -19.95 -4.20
N VAL A 41 -18.34 -21.17 -3.68
CA VAL A 41 -17.81 -21.43 -2.35
C VAL A 41 -16.34 -21.08 -2.40
N ALA A 42 -15.94 -20.01 -1.71
CA ALA A 42 -14.53 -19.79 -1.43
C ALA A 42 -14.02 -21.11 -0.80
N PRO A 43 -12.97 -21.73 -1.35
CA PRO A 43 -12.45 -22.98 -0.79
C PRO A 43 -12.22 -22.77 0.71
N PRO A 44 -12.65 -23.71 1.58
CA PRO A 44 -12.62 -23.52 3.03
C PRO A 44 -11.17 -23.32 3.48
N SER A 45 -10.74 -22.06 3.60
CA SER A 45 -9.44 -21.54 4.05
C SER A 45 -8.30 -22.56 4.06
N SER A 46 -8.12 -23.30 2.97
CA SER A 46 -7.17 -24.40 2.92
C SER A 46 -5.93 -23.89 2.22
N SER A 47 -5.09 -23.18 2.98
CA SER A 47 -3.65 -23.24 2.81
C SER A 47 -3.00 -22.41 3.90
N SER A 48 -2.59 -23.07 4.98
CA SER A 48 -1.62 -22.51 5.95
C SER A 48 -0.43 -21.85 5.24
N THR A 49 -0.05 -22.38 4.07
CA THR A 49 1.03 -21.91 3.21
C THR A 49 0.72 -20.57 2.51
N ASN A 50 -0.51 -20.34 2.05
CA ASN A 50 -0.89 -19.03 1.47
C ASN A 50 -0.91 -17.94 2.53
N ASN A 51 -1.38 -18.24 3.75
CA ASN A 51 -1.35 -17.28 4.85
C ASN A 51 0.09 -16.95 5.26
N GLN A 52 0.98 -17.96 5.34
CA GLN A 52 2.40 -17.72 5.63
C GLN A 52 3.07 -16.83 4.58
N HIS A 53 2.85 -17.10 3.29
CA HIS A 53 3.45 -16.31 2.21
C HIS A 53 2.90 -14.88 2.17
N ILE A 54 1.60 -14.68 2.38
CA ILE A 54 1.00 -13.35 2.46
C ILE A 54 1.52 -12.57 3.67
N ASN A 55 1.71 -13.24 4.82
CA ASN A 55 2.26 -12.61 6.00
C ASN A 55 3.72 -12.20 5.80
N GLU A 56 4.53 -13.04 5.15
CA GLU A 56 5.92 -12.73 4.81
C GLU A 56 6.00 -11.52 3.87
N LEU A 57 5.22 -11.53 2.78
CA LEU A 57 5.13 -10.39 1.86
C LEU A 57 4.65 -9.11 2.57
N THR A 58 3.74 -9.24 3.52
CA THR A 58 3.26 -8.11 4.32
C THR A 58 4.37 -7.54 5.19
N ARG A 59 5.20 -8.40 5.79
CA ARG A 59 6.34 -7.99 6.61
C ARG A 59 7.42 -7.31 5.78
N GLU A 60 7.81 -7.92 4.65
CA GLU A 60 8.77 -7.35 3.71
C GLU A 60 8.30 -5.99 3.19
N ASN A 61 7.02 -5.84 2.86
CA ASN A 61 6.46 -4.55 2.46
C ASN A 61 6.54 -3.50 3.57
N GLN A 62 6.39 -3.89 4.84
CA GLN A 62 6.55 -2.96 5.97
C GLN A 62 8.01 -2.55 6.15
N GLU A 63 8.95 -3.49 6.05
CA GLU A 63 10.39 -3.23 6.11
C GLU A 63 10.83 -2.28 5.00
N LEU A 64 10.44 -2.55 3.74
CA LEU A 64 10.74 -1.68 2.60
C LEU A 64 10.16 -0.27 2.77
N ARG A 65 8.94 -0.15 3.32
CA ARG A 65 8.35 1.17 3.64
C ARG A 65 9.17 1.93 4.67
N SER A 66 9.68 1.25 5.69
CA SER A 66 10.53 1.86 6.69
C SER A 66 11.88 2.32 6.12
N GLU A 67 12.47 1.51 5.23
CA GLU A 67 13.73 1.85 4.55
C GLU A 67 13.56 3.06 3.61
N ILE A 68 12.48 3.08 2.82
CA ILE A 68 12.14 4.23 1.97
C ILE A 68 12.00 5.50 2.81
N GLN A 69 11.34 5.40 3.98
CA GLN A 69 11.18 6.54 4.88
C GLN A 69 12.53 7.01 5.44
N GLN A 70 13.42 6.09 5.80
CA GLN A 70 14.76 6.42 6.27
C GLN A 70 15.61 7.09 5.18
N ILE A 71 15.57 6.57 3.95
CA ILE A 71 16.27 7.16 2.80
C ILE A 71 15.76 8.58 2.52
N ARG A 72 14.45 8.81 2.60
CA ARG A 72 13.87 10.16 2.46
C ARG A 72 14.39 11.13 3.51
N GLN A 73 14.44 10.72 4.78
CA GLN A 73 15.00 11.56 5.84
C GLN A 73 16.48 11.89 5.61
N GLN A 74 17.27 10.91 5.17
CA GLN A 74 18.68 11.17 4.82
C GLN A 74 18.81 12.14 3.66
N LEU A 75 17.94 12.03 2.64
CA LEU A 75 17.92 12.95 1.51
C LEU A 75 17.55 14.38 1.96
N ASP A 76 16.54 14.54 2.81
CA ASP A 76 16.14 15.85 3.33
C ASP A 76 17.30 16.54 4.08
N VAL A 77 18.04 15.79 4.89
CA VAL A 77 19.24 16.31 5.59
C VAL A 77 20.31 16.71 4.58
N GLN A 78 20.57 15.89 3.56
CA GLN A 78 21.55 16.23 2.52
C GLN A 78 21.14 17.47 1.72
N VAL A 79 19.85 17.61 1.38
CA VAL A 79 19.33 18.80 0.69
C VAL A 79 19.55 20.04 1.54
N ALA A 80 19.16 20.02 2.82
CA ALA A 80 19.38 21.14 3.72
C ALA A 80 20.88 21.51 3.86
N GLN A 81 21.76 20.51 3.90
CA GLN A 81 23.19 20.73 3.96
C GLN A 81 23.73 21.39 2.67
N VAL A 82 23.28 20.93 1.51
CA VAL A 82 23.67 21.51 0.21
C VAL A 82 23.15 22.94 0.10
N GLU A 83 21.91 23.20 0.48
CA GLU A 83 21.33 24.54 0.48
C GLU A 83 22.13 25.50 1.38
N ALA A 84 22.49 25.07 2.59
CA ALA A 84 23.32 25.87 3.50
C ALA A 84 24.69 26.21 2.88
N GLN A 85 25.36 25.23 2.25
CA GLN A 85 26.63 25.48 1.56
C GLN A 85 26.50 26.43 0.37
N VAL A 86 25.41 26.33 -0.40
CA VAL A 86 25.15 27.24 -1.52
C VAL A 86 24.96 28.66 -1.02
N VAL A 87 24.22 28.87 0.06
CA VAL A 87 24.03 30.19 0.67
C VAL A 87 25.36 30.75 1.18
N GLU A 88 26.14 29.95 1.91
CA GLU A 88 27.46 30.36 2.42
C GLU A 88 28.39 30.81 1.29
N LYS A 89 28.51 29.99 0.23
CA LYS A 89 29.37 30.30 -0.92
C LYS A 89 28.90 31.52 -1.70
N THR A 90 27.59 31.71 -1.83
CA THR A 90 27.01 32.89 -2.48
C THR A 90 27.37 34.15 -1.70
N GLN A 91 27.18 34.16 -0.39
CA GLN A 91 27.54 35.29 0.47
C GLN A 91 29.05 35.58 0.44
N ALA A 92 29.88 34.54 0.49
CA ALA A 92 31.34 34.69 0.39
C ALA A 92 31.76 35.28 -0.96
N MET A 93 31.08 34.89 -2.06
CA MET A 93 31.33 35.44 -3.38
C MET A 93 30.93 36.92 -3.46
N GLU A 94 29.78 37.30 -2.91
CA GLU A 94 29.32 38.69 -2.84
C GLU A 94 30.29 39.58 -2.04
N ALA A 95 30.77 39.08 -0.88
CA ALA A 95 31.75 39.78 -0.06
C ALA A 95 33.07 40.03 -0.82
N ARG A 96 33.58 39.01 -1.51
CA ARG A 96 34.79 39.15 -2.36
C ARG A 96 34.58 40.16 -3.49
N LEU A 97 33.40 40.18 -4.10
CA LEU A 97 33.07 41.13 -5.16
C LEU A 97 33.12 42.57 -4.64
N MET A 98 32.52 42.84 -3.48
CA MET A 98 32.61 44.15 -2.82
C MET A 98 34.05 44.53 -2.49
N GLU A 99 34.84 43.58 -2.00
CA GLU A 99 36.25 43.81 -1.69
C GLU A 99 37.04 44.23 -2.95
N VAL A 100 36.87 43.50 -4.06
CA VAL A 100 37.52 43.82 -5.34
C VAL A 100 37.08 45.19 -5.86
N MET A 101 35.79 45.54 -5.76
CA MET A 101 35.29 46.87 -6.14
C MET A 101 35.93 47.98 -5.29
N MET A 102 36.03 47.77 -3.98
CA MET A 102 36.61 48.74 -3.05
C MET A 102 38.11 48.91 -3.30
N GLN A 103 38.85 47.82 -3.53
CA GLN A 103 40.26 47.88 -3.92
C GLN A 103 40.45 48.68 -5.23
N ARG A 104 39.56 48.48 -6.22
CA ARG A 104 39.60 49.23 -7.48
C ARG A 104 39.39 50.74 -7.27
N MET A 105 38.44 51.13 -6.42
CA MET A 105 38.21 52.54 -6.10
C MET A 105 39.42 53.17 -5.41
N VAL A 106 40.05 52.46 -4.47
CA VAL A 106 41.26 52.95 -3.77
C VAL A 106 42.44 53.12 -4.74
N GLN A 107 42.63 52.19 -5.68
CA GLN A 107 43.67 52.29 -6.70
C GLN A 107 43.45 53.49 -7.63
N GLN A 108 42.21 53.73 -8.07
CA GLN A 108 41.86 54.84 -8.94
C GLN A 108 42.11 56.20 -8.28
N ASN A 109 41.81 56.33 -6.98
CA ASN A 109 41.99 57.57 -6.23
C ASN A 109 43.47 57.85 -5.86
N ARG A 110 44.35 56.83 -5.91
CA ARG A 110 45.81 57.00 -5.75
C ARG A 110 46.53 57.40 -7.05
N GLY A 111 45.88 57.21 -8.20
CA GLY A 111 46.47 57.41 -9.54
C GLY A 111 46.19 58.77 -10.20
N THR A 112 45.55 59.71 -9.50
CA THR A 112 45.34 61.09 -9.96
C THR A 112 46.30 62.05 -9.24
N PRO A 113 47.47 62.37 -9.82
CA PRO A 113 48.21 63.56 -9.44
C PRO A 113 47.47 64.79 -9.95
N TRP A 114 47.40 65.82 -9.11
CA TRP A 114 46.95 67.17 -9.46
C TRP A 114 47.89 67.81 -10.49
#